data_AF-A0A925MVR7-F1
#
_entry.id   AF-A0A925MVR7-F1
#
_cell.length_a   1.000
_cell.length_b   1.000
_cell.length_c   1.000
_cell.angle_alpha   90.00
_cell.angle_beta   90.00
_cell.angle_gamma   90.00
#
_symmetry.space_group_name_H-M   'P 1'
#
loop_
_entity.id
_entity.type
_entity.pdbx_description
1 polymer ?
#
loop_
_entity_poly.entity_id
_entity_poly.type
_entity_poly.pdbx_seq_one_letter_code
_entity_poly.pdbx_strand_id
1 'polypeptide(L)'
;MLRALSRSIGQLGDRAFLKVLAKSLALTLVIFAALGFGLWWLLDAFIAWLGWREDGGLAAFAALLLTILFAWFLFRIVAIGVINLFADAIVAAVERKHYPDAAERATSPPLALQARVALGSVGRALGYNLLALPLYILLLVTGIGPLVLAVVLNGWLLSRDLSELVLVRHRPRVEWRDWMRARRGERYQLGLVAALLFVVPVANLLAPILGAAMATHMFH
;
A
#
# COMPACT_ATOMS: atom_id res chain seq x y z
N MET A 1 -3.32 21.27 -1.67
CA MET A 1 -2.36 20.16 -1.42
C MET A 1 -1.46 20.39 -0.21
N LEU A 2 -0.66 21.47 -0.17
CA LEU A 2 0.26 21.72 0.96
C LEU A 2 -0.42 21.73 2.34
N ARG A 3 -1.62 22.33 2.45
CA ARG A 3 -2.43 22.31 3.69
C ARG A 3 -2.90 20.91 4.10
N ALA A 4 -3.18 20.03 3.14
CA ALA A 4 -3.59 18.65 3.42
C ALA A 4 -2.38 17.85 3.92
N LEU A 5 -1.24 17.98 3.24
CA LEU A 5 0.02 17.36 3.66
C LEU A 5 0.45 17.83 5.06
N SER A 6 0.39 19.14 5.34
CA SER A 6 0.78 19.68 6.65
C SER A 6 -0.14 19.19 7.77
N ARG A 7 -1.47 19.10 7.53
CA ARG A 7 -2.43 18.53 8.48
C ARG A 7 -2.16 17.05 8.73
N SER A 8 -1.90 16.28 7.67
CA SER A 8 -1.57 14.85 7.79
C SER A 8 -0.27 14.61 8.55
N ILE A 9 0.77 15.41 8.32
CA ILE A 9 2.03 15.33 9.08
C ILE A 9 1.78 15.68 10.56
N GLY A 10 1.00 16.72 10.83
CA GLY A 10 0.64 17.12 12.20
C GLY A 10 -0.16 16.05 12.97
N GLN A 11 -0.87 15.16 12.27
CA GLN A 11 -1.62 14.06 12.88
C GLN A 11 -0.80 12.81 13.15
N LEU A 12 0.43 12.69 12.64
CA LEU A 12 1.27 11.51 12.87
C LEU A 12 1.47 11.22 14.37
N GLY A 13 1.46 12.27 15.21
CA GLY A 13 1.55 12.15 16.67
C GLY A 13 0.23 11.83 17.39
N ASP A 14 -0.90 11.77 16.69
CA ASP A 14 -2.19 11.49 17.33
C ASP A 14 -2.27 10.07 17.86
N ARG A 15 -2.86 9.91 19.05
CA ARG A 15 -3.08 8.59 19.66
C ARG A 15 -3.82 7.61 18.74
N ALA A 16 -4.70 8.09 17.86
CA ALA A 16 -5.39 7.24 16.89
C ALA A 16 -4.45 6.69 15.82
N PHE A 17 -3.59 7.55 15.25
CA PHE A 17 -2.60 7.15 14.25
C PHE A 17 -1.53 6.26 14.86
N LEU A 18 -1.04 6.62 16.05
CA LEU A 18 -0.09 5.79 16.80
C LEU A 18 -0.67 4.42 17.17
N LYS A 19 -1.96 4.34 17.53
CA LYS A 19 -2.63 3.05 17.75
C LYS A 19 -2.72 2.22 16.48
N VAL A 20 -3.04 2.83 15.34
CA VAL A 20 -3.06 2.15 14.04
C VAL A 20 -1.66 1.66 13.68
N LEU A 21 -0.65 2.52 13.79
CA LEU A 21 0.74 2.17 13.51
C LEU A 21 1.22 1.05 14.45
N ALA A 22 0.96 1.14 15.75
CA ALA A 22 1.34 0.12 16.72
C ALA A 22 0.64 -1.22 16.44
N LYS A 23 -0.66 -1.22 16.13
CA LYS A 23 -1.40 -2.44 15.73
C LYS A 23 -0.84 -3.02 14.42
N SER A 24 -0.52 -2.17 13.46
CA SER A 24 0.05 -2.56 12.17
C SER A 24 1.41 -3.23 12.34
N LEU A 25 2.26 -2.66 13.19
CA LEU A 25 3.58 -3.17 13.50
C LEU A 25 3.50 -4.47 14.32
N ALA A 26 2.67 -4.50 15.36
CA ALA A 26 2.46 -5.70 16.18
C ALA A 26 1.93 -6.86 15.33
N LEU A 27 0.92 -6.61 14.49
CA LEU A 27 0.37 -7.64 13.58
C LEU A 27 1.42 -8.11 12.58
N THR A 28 2.21 -7.19 12.01
CA THR A 28 3.33 -7.53 11.13
C THR A 28 4.30 -8.47 11.84
N LEU A 29 4.77 -8.11 13.04
CA LEU A 29 5.70 -8.92 13.82
C LEU A 29 5.14 -10.30 14.15
N VAL A 30 3.86 -10.39 14.53
CA VAL A 30 3.19 -11.68 14.80
C VAL A 30 3.13 -12.55 13.55
N ILE A 31 2.74 -11.99 12.41
CA ILE A 31 2.67 -12.74 11.15
C ILE A 31 4.07 -13.23 10.73
N PHE A 32 5.08 -12.36 10.86
CA PHE A 32 6.48 -12.71 10.59
C PHE A 32 7.00 -13.81 11.49
N ALA A 33 6.73 -13.74 12.80
CA ALA A 33 7.15 -14.77 13.75
C ALA A 33 6.47 -16.11 13.43
N ALA A 34 5.15 -16.11 13.20
CA ALA A 34 4.39 -17.31 12.91
C ALA A 34 4.84 -17.97 11.60
N LEU A 35 4.96 -17.19 10.51
CA LEU A 35 5.33 -17.72 9.20
C LEU A 35 6.83 -18.02 9.10
N GLY A 36 7.69 -17.26 9.78
CA GLY A 36 9.12 -17.55 9.89
C GLY A 36 9.37 -18.86 10.63
N PHE A 37 8.70 -19.08 11.77
CA PHE A 37 8.76 -20.35 12.49
C PHE A 37 8.21 -21.50 11.64
N GLY A 38 7.06 -21.30 10.98
CA GLY A 38 6.47 -22.29 10.08
C GLY A 38 7.40 -22.67 8.93
N LEU A 39 8.07 -21.68 8.32
CA LEU A 39 9.05 -21.92 7.26
C LEU A 39 10.24 -22.73 7.78
N TRP A 40 10.81 -22.33 8.92
CA TRP A 40 11.93 -23.04 9.53
C TRP A 40 11.57 -24.51 9.80
N TRP A 41 10.41 -24.75 10.41
CA TRP A 41 9.92 -26.09 10.69
C TRP A 41 9.71 -26.92 9.41
N LEU A 42 9.13 -26.33 8.36
CA LEU A 42 8.95 -26.99 7.07
C LEU A 42 10.27 -27.31 6.37
N LEU A 43 11.23 -26.38 6.38
CA LEU A 43 12.53 -26.57 5.76
C LEU A 43 13.34 -27.65 6.49
N ASP A 44 13.33 -27.68 7.83
CA ASP A 44 14.01 -28.72 8.60
C ASP A 44 13.41 -30.11 8.31
N ALA A 45 12.08 -30.22 8.31
CA ALA A 45 11.39 -31.47 7.98
C ALA A 45 11.70 -31.93 6.54
N PHE A 46 11.75 -31.00 5.58
CA PHE A 46 12.03 -31.30 4.18
C PHE A 46 13.48 -31.74 3.95
N ILE A 47 14.45 -31.06 4.57
CA ILE A 47 15.87 -31.44 4.52
C ILE A 47 16.08 -32.83 5.15
N ALA A 48 15.42 -33.10 6.29
CA ALA A 48 15.46 -34.40 6.95
C ALA A 48 14.88 -35.51 6.06
N TRP A 49 13.75 -35.25 5.39
CA TRP A 49 13.11 -36.21 4.48
C TRP A 49 13.97 -36.55 3.26
N LEU A 50 14.72 -35.59 2.73
CA LEU A 50 15.66 -35.81 1.61
C LEU A 50 16.95 -36.56 2.02
N GLY A 51 17.18 -36.79 3.32
CA GLY A 51 18.42 -37.38 3.82
C GLY A 51 19.63 -36.45 3.73
N TRP A 52 19.43 -35.17 3.41
CA TRP A 52 20.50 -34.18 3.18
C TRP A 52 21.05 -33.57 4.47
N ARG A 53 20.81 -34.20 5.63
CA ARG A 53 21.38 -33.72 6.90
C ARG A 53 22.90 -33.77 6.91
N GLU A 54 23.51 -34.69 6.16
CA GLU A 54 24.97 -34.85 6.10
C GLU A 54 25.60 -34.13 4.89
N ASP A 55 24.84 -33.84 3.83
CA ASP A 55 25.26 -33.03 2.68
C ASP A 55 25.13 -31.52 2.97
N GLY A 56 25.89 -31.05 3.96
CA GLY A 56 25.70 -29.73 4.59
C GLY A 56 25.88 -28.51 3.68
N GLY A 57 26.64 -28.61 2.58
CA GLY A 57 26.95 -27.46 1.71
C GLY A 57 25.78 -27.03 0.82
N LEU A 58 25.24 -27.97 0.03
CA LEU A 58 24.17 -27.69 -0.93
C LEU A 58 22.81 -27.45 -0.23
N ALA A 59 22.52 -28.24 0.81
CA ALA A 59 21.30 -28.09 1.58
C ALA A 59 21.23 -26.74 2.31
N ALA A 60 22.34 -26.31 2.94
CA ALA A 60 22.40 -25.01 3.60
C ALA A 60 22.26 -23.85 2.60
N PHE A 61 22.90 -23.95 1.44
CA PHE A 61 22.76 -22.93 0.38
C PHE A 61 21.32 -22.83 -0.14
N ALA A 62 20.67 -23.96 -0.44
CA ALA A 62 19.28 -23.99 -0.87
C ALA A 62 18.33 -23.44 0.20
N ALA A 63 18.52 -23.82 1.46
CA ALA A 63 17.73 -23.33 2.59
C ALA A 63 17.90 -21.82 2.79
N LEU A 64 19.12 -21.30 2.67
CA LEU A 64 19.39 -19.86 2.74
C LEU A 64 18.68 -19.12 1.61
N LEU A 65 18.80 -19.60 0.37
CA LEU A 65 18.16 -18.99 -0.80
C LEU A 65 16.64 -18.97 -0.65
N LEU A 66 16.04 -20.10 -0.26
CA LEU A 66 14.60 -20.21 -0.01
C LEU A 66 14.15 -19.28 1.12
N THR A 67 14.93 -19.17 2.18
CA THR A 67 14.64 -18.26 3.30
C THR A 67 14.66 -16.80 2.87
N ILE A 68 15.65 -16.38 2.07
CA ILE A 68 15.74 -15.01 1.55
C ILE A 68 14.55 -14.71 0.63
N LEU A 69 14.24 -15.62 -0.30
CA LEU A 69 13.10 -15.46 -1.21
C LEU A 69 11.78 -15.40 -0.45
N PHE A 70 11.60 -16.28 0.54
CA PHE A 70 10.41 -16.29 1.37
C PHE A 70 10.31 -15.02 2.22
N ALA A 71 11.39 -14.56 2.84
CA ALA A 71 11.39 -13.33 3.63
C ALA A 71 11.05 -12.10 2.77
N TRP A 72 11.62 -12.00 1.57
CA TRP A 72 11.33 -10.92 0.63
C TRP A 72 9.86 -10.93 0.18
N PHE A 73 9.35 -12.10 -0.18
CA PHE A 73 7.96 -12.27 -0.60
C PHE A 73 6.97 -12.03 0.55
N LEU A 74 7.28 -12.58 1.72
CA LEU A 74 6.50 -12.46 2.93
C LEU A 74 6.38 -10.99 3.35
N PHE A 75 7.49 -10.27 3.39
CA PHE A 75 7.48 -8.84 3.67
C PHE A 75 6.51 -8.08 2.79
N ARG A 76 6.54 -8.36 1.48
CA ARG A 76 5.67 -7.68 0.53
C ARG A 76 4.20 -8.02 0.74
N ILE A 77 3.86 -9.28 0.97
CA ILE A 77 2.48 -9.70 1.26
C ILE A 77 1.97 -9.06 2.54
N VAL A 78 2.75 -9.14 3.62
CA VAL A 78 2.35 -8.61 4.93
C VAL A 78 2.17 -7.11 4.86
N ALA A 79 3.09 -6.39 4.23
CA ALA A 79 2.98 -4.95 4.02
C ALA A 79 1.68 -4.59 3.28
N ILE A 80 1.36 -5.27 2.17
CA ILE A 80 0.12 -5.04 1.40
C ILE A 80 -1.12 -5.33 2.25
N GLY A 81 -1.15 -6.46 2.97
CA GLY A 81 -2.27 -6.86 3.81
C GLY A 81 -2.53 -5.86 4.94
N VAL A 82 -1.48 -5.42 5.61
CA VAL A 82 -1.53 -4.42 6.67
C VAL A 82 -2.02 -3.08 6.13
N ILE A 83 -1.49 -2.61 5.00
CA ILE A 83 -1.96 -1.37 4.36
C ILE A 83 -3.46 -1.45 4.08
N ASN A 84 -3.94 -2.54 3.47
CA ASN A 84 -5.36 -2.71 3.16
C ASN A 84 -6.25 -2.76 4.41
N LEU A 85 -5.79 -3.39 5.50
CA LEU A 85 -6.55 -3.51 6.74
C LEU A 85 -6.69 -2.17 7.46
N PHE A 86 -5.66 -1.31 7.39
CA PHE A 86 -5.62 -0.06 8.15
C PHE A 86 -5.98 1.19 7.36
N ALA A 87 -6.00 1.15 6.02
CA ALA A 87 -6.33 2.30 5.20
C ALA A 87 -7.73 2.87 5.52
N ASP A 88 -8.73 2.01 5.71
CA ASP A 88 -10.08 2.43 6.11
C ASP A 88 -10.11 3.03 7.52
N ALA A 89 -9.38 2.41 8.46
CA ALA A 89 -9.26 2.90 9.83
C ALA A 89 -8.60 4.28 9.92
N ILE A 90 -7.64 4.58 9.03
CA ILE A 90 -6.99 5.88 8.94
C ILE A 90 -7.98 6.94 8.46
N VAL A 91 -8.73 6.67 7.39
CA VAL A 91 -9.78 7.58 6.89
C VAL A 91 -10.79 7.88 7.99
N ALA A 92 -11.30 6.83 8.64
CA ALA A 92 -12.25 6.99 9.74
C ALA A 92 -11.67 7.77 10.94
N ALA A 93 -10.38 7.62 11.22
CA ALA A 93 -9.71 8.39 12.28
C ALA A 93 -9.61 9.88 11.94
N VAL A 94 -9.27 10.21 10.69
CA VAL A 94 -9.22 11.61 10.22
C VAL A 94 -10.60 12.25 10.22
N GLU A 95 -11.62 11.52 9.75
CA GLU A 95 -13.00 12.00 9.70
C GLU A 95 -13.53 12.29 11.10
N ARG A 96 -13.39 11.37 12.05
CA ARG A 96 -13.84 11.59 13.43
C ARG A 96 -13.20 12.81 14.09
N LYS A 97 -11.95 13.13 13.75
CA LYS A 97 -11.22 14.24 14.37
C LYS A 97 -11.51 15.59 13.71
N HIS A 98 -11.59 15.63 12.38
CA HIS A 98 -11.65 16.90 11.62
C HIS A 98 -12.97 17.15 10.91
N TYR A 99 -13.78 16.12 10.69
CA TYR A 99 -15.00 16.18 9.90
C TYR A 99 -16.11 15.32 10.55
N PRO A 100 -16.54 15.63 11.79
CA PRO A 100 -17.47 14.80 12.56
C PRO A 100 -18.79 14.55 11.81
N ASP A 101 -19.37 15.59 11.20
CA ASP A 101 -20.60 15.46 10.39
C ASP A 101 -20.44 14.52 9.18
N ALA A 102 -19.22 14.42 8.63
CA ALA A 102 -18.94 13.47 7.57
C ALA A 102 -18.77 12.05 8.11
N ALA A 103 -18.12 11.90 9.28
CA ALA A 103 -17.95 10.60 9.93
C ALA A 103 -19.29 9.92 10.26
N GLU A 104 -20.30 10.70 10.66
CA GLU A 104 -21.65 10.20 10.94
C GLU A 104 -22.39 9.72 9.69
N ARG A 105 -22.09 10.30 8.53
CA ARG A 105 -22.68 9.94 7.23
C ARG A 105 -21.91 8.83 6.50
N ALA A 106 -20.74 8.43 7.01
CA ALA A 106 -19.91 7.41 6.39
C ALA A 106 -20.57 6.03 6.49
N THR A 107 -20.53 5.28 5.39
CA THR A 107 -21.05 3.91 5.31
C THR A 107 -19.91 2.90 5.23
N SER A 108 -20.08 1.72 5.85
CA SER A 108 -19.16 0.60 5.71
C SER A 108 -19.43 -0.11 4.38
N PRO A 109 -18.51 -0.07 3.40
CA PRO A 109 -18.77 -0.65 2.10
C PRO A 109 -18.85 -2.19 2.16
N PRO A 110 -19.77 -2.83 1.43
CA PRO A 110 -19.86 -4.29 1.40
C PRO A 110 -18.59 -4.91 0.82
N LEU A 111 -18.20 -6.08 1.33
CA LEU A 111 -16.96 -6.80 0.93
C LEU A 111 -16.86 -7.00 -0.60
N ALA A 112 -17.98 -7.29 -1.26
CA ALA A 112 -18.02 -7.46 -2.72
C ALA A 112 -17.63 -6.18 -3.47
N LEU A 113 -18.03 -5.01 -2.97
CA LEU A 113 -17.64 -3.72 -3.56
C LEU A 113 -16.15 -3.47 -3.35
N GLN A 114 -15.63 -3.73 -2.14
CA GLN A 114 -14.22 -3.59 -1.81
C GLN A 114 -13.35 -4.49 -2.69
N ALA A 115 -13.71 -5.77 -2.85
CA ALA A 115 -13.03 -6.71 -3.72
C ALA A 115 -13.03 -6.25 -5.19
N ARG A 116 -14.16 -5.74 -5.69
CA ARG A 116 -14.26 -5.21 -7.06
C ARG A 116 -13.37 -3.98 -7.29
N VAL A 117 -13.29 -3.08 -6.30
CA VAL A 117 -12.39 -1.92 -6.34
C VAL A 117 -10.93 -2.37 -6.35
N ALA A 118 -10.56 -3.30 -5.47
CA ALA A 118 -9.21 -3.85 -5.38
C ALA A 118 -8.77 -4.55 -6.67
N LEU A 119 -9.61 -5.44 -7.21
CA LEU A 119 -9.34 -6.12 -8.49
C LEU A 119 -9.22 -5.12 -9.66
N GLY A 120 -10.06 -4.08 -9.65
CA GLY A 120 -9.96 -2.99 -10.61
C GLY A 120 -8.65 -2.22 -10.50
N SER A 121 -8.14 -1.97 -9.29
CA SER A 121 -6.84 -1.34 -9.06
C SER A 121 -5.71 -2.23 -9.60
N VAL A 122 -5.69 -3.52 -9.24
CA VAL A 122 -4.68 -4.47 -9.71
C VAL A 122 -4.68 -4.57 -11.23
N GLY A 123 -5.85 -4.70 -11.86
CA GLY A 123 -5.97 -4.76 -13.31
C GLY A 123 -5.45 -3.50 -14.01
N ARG A 124 -5.73 -2.31 -13.46
CA ARG A 124 -5.16 -1.05 -13.96
C ARG A 124 -3.65 -1.04 -13.79
N ALA A 125 -3.15 -1.31 -12.60
CA ALA A 125 -1.72 -1.28 -12.31
C ALA A 125 -0.94 -2.22 -13.25
N LEU A 126 -1.42 -3.45 -13.44
CA LEU A 126 -0.81 -4.40 -14.37
C LEU A 126 -0.89 -3.91 -15.82
N GLY A 127 -2.07 -3.50 -16.29
CA GLY A 127 -2.26 -3.06 -17.68
C GLY A 127 -1.41 -1.84 -18.03
N TYR A 128 -1.39 -0.82 -17.17
CA TYR A 128 -0.60 0.40 -17.41
C TYR A 128 0.91 0.15 -17.29
N ASN A 129 1.37 -0.70 -16.36
CA ASN A 129 2.79 -1.05 -16.30
C ASN A 129 3.22 -1.86 -17.51
N LEU A 130 2.39 -2.79 -18.00
CA LEU A 130 2.67 -3.56 -19.22
C LEU A 130 2.77 -2.66 -20.45
N LEU A 131 1.84 -1.70 -20.59
CA LEU A 131 1.88 -0.72 -21.68
C LEU A 131 3.10 0.23 -21.58
N ALA A 132 3.56 0.51 -20.36
CA ALA A 132 4.72 1.37 -20.13
C ALA A 132 6.07 0.64 -20.32
N LEU A 133 6.10 -0.69 -20.43
CA LEU A 133 7.35 -1.47 -20.56
C LEU A 133 8.27 -1.00 -21.70
N PRO A 134 7.79 -0.80 -22.94
CA PRO A 134 8.65 -0.32 -24.02
C PRO A 134 9.29 1.04 -23.68
N LEU A 135 8.53 1.90 -23.01
CA LEU A 135 8.99 3.22 -22.58
C LEU A 135 10.00 3.12 -21.43
N TYR A 136 9.79 2.22 -20.47
CA TYR A 136 10.78 1.93 -19.42
C TYR A 136 12.11 1.46 -20.01
N ILE A 137 12.08 0.57 -21.01
CA ILE A 137 13.28 0.07 -21.69
C ILE A 137 13.97 1.20 -22.46
N LEU A 138 13.22 2.01 -23.21
CA LEU A 138 13.77 3.13 -23.96
C LEU A 138 14.45 4.16 -23.03
N LEU A 139 13.78 4.49 -21.92
CA LEU A 139 14.27 5.47 -20.97
C LEU A 139 15.46 4.97 -20.14
N LEU A 140 15.76 3.68 -20.15
CA LEU A 140 16.88 3.09 -19.42
C LEU A 140 18.22 3.78 -19.78
N VAL A 141 18.36 4.22 -21.03
CA VAL A 141 19.51 4.97 -21.55
C VAL A 141 19.80 6.24 -20.75
N THR A 142 18.77 6.86 -20.16
CA THR A 142 18.92 8.10 -19.39
C THR A 142 19.33 7.86 -17.93
N GLY A 143 19.34 6.61 -17.45
CA GLY A 143 19.62 6.22 -16.06
C GLY A 143 18.48 6.54 -15.07
N ILE A 144 17.94 7.75 -15.10
CA ILE A 144 16.86 8.20 -14.20
C ILE A 144 15.46 8.13 -14.82
N GLY A 145 15.36 8.03 -16.15
CA GLY A 145 14.09 8.07 -16.87
C GLY A 145 13.08 7.00 -16.46
N PRO A 146 13.48 5.73 -16.19
CA PRO A 146 12.54 4.73 -15.69
C PRO A 146 11.97 5.11 -14.33
N LEU A 147 12.78 5.69 -13.43
CA LEU A 147 12.31 6.16 -12.13
C LEU A 147 11.32 7.32 -12.27
N VAL A 148 11.63 8.30 -13.10
CA VAL A 148 10.74 9.44 -13.37
C VAL A 148 9.41 8.95 -13.95
N LEU A 149 9.46 8.07 -14.95
CA LEU A 149 8.26 7.48 -15.55
C LEU A 149 7.46 6.68 -14.51
N ALA A 150 8.14 5.90 -13.65
CA ALA A 150 7.49 5.14 -12.59
C ALA A 150 6.78 6.06 -11.60
N VAL A 151 7.39 7.17 -11.19
CA VAL A 151 6.74 8.15 -10.29
C VAL A 151 5.53 8.79 -10.95
N VAL A 152 5.65 9.19 -12.22
CA VAL A 152 4.56 9.82 -12.98
C VAL A 152 3.38 8.85 -13.16
N LEU A 153 3.66 7.62 -13.58
CA LEU A 153 2.67 6.57 -13.82
C LEU A 153 2.00 6.13 -12.52
N ASN A 154 2.80 5.81 -11.50
CA ASN A 154 2.26 5.41 -10.20
C ASN A 154 1.53 6.56 -9.52
N GLY A 155 1.98 7.81 -9.69
CA GLY A 155 1.26 8.97 -9.19
C GLY A 155 -0.16 9.06 -9.78
N TRP A 156 -0.30 8.76 -11.07
CA TRP A 156 -1.62 8.67 -11.70
C TRP A 156 -2.46 7.50 -11.16
N LEU A 157 -1.87 6.31 -11.00
CA LEU A 157 -2.57 5.14 -10.44
C LEU A 157 -3.01 5.36 -8.98
N LEU A 158 -2.09 5.81 -8.13
CA LEU A 158 -2.32 6.14 -6.72
C LEU A 158 -3.37 7.24 -6.55
N SER A 159 -3.40 8.24 -7.43
CA SER A 159 -4.43 9.28 -7.39
C SER A 159 -5.85 8.71 -7.46
N ARG A 160 -6.01 7.62 -8.21
CA ARG A 160 -7.28 6.93 -8.35
C ARG A 160 -7.58 6.09 -7.13
N ASP A 161 -6.63 5.26 -6.71
CA ASP A 161 -6.82 4.33 -5.60
C ASP A 161 -7.08 5.06 -4.27
N LEU A 162 -6.32 6.14 -4.00
CA LEU A 162 -6.51 6.99 -2.82
C LEU A 162 -7.86 7.74 -2.84
N SER A 163 -8.35 8.13 -4.02
CA SER A 163 -9.67 8.75 -4.14
C SER A 163 -10.80 7.74 -3.91
N GLU A 164 -10.65 6.53 -4.48
CA GLU A 164 -11.63 5.44 -4.33
C GLU A 164 -11.74 5.02 -2.86
N LEU A 165 -10.64 5.07 -2.10
CA LEU A 165 -10.59 4.81 -0.66
C LEU A 165 -11.59 5.65 0.15
N VAL A 166 -11.73 6.94 -0.16
CA VAL A 166 -12.64 7.85 0.56
C VAL A 166 -14.03 7.83 -0.05
N LEU A 167 -14.12 7.81 -1.38
CA LEU A 167 -15.41 7.84 -2.09
C LEU A 167 -16.30 6.64 -1.76
N VAL A 168 -15.70 5.46 -1.54
CA VAL A 168 -16.45 4.25 -1.21
C VAL A 168 -17.26 4.36 0.09
N ARG A 169 -16.87 5.27 0.99
CA ARG A 169 -17.55 5.51 2.26
C ARG A 169 -18.70 6.51 2.16
N HIS A 170 -18.68 7.41 1.16
CA HIS A 170 -19.55 8.60 1.13
C HIS A 170 -20.47 8.72 -0.07
N ARG A 171 -20.16 8.05 -1.19
CA ARG A 171 -20.86 8.29 -2.45
C ARG A 171 -21.27 6.99 -3.13
N PRO A 172 -22.49 6.91 -3.70
CA PRO A 172 -22.84 5.84 -4.61
C PRO A 172 -21.89 5.84 -5.82
N ARG A 173 -21.52 4.65 -6.32
CA ARG A 173 -20.51 4.50 -7.38
C ARG A 173 -20.82 5.29 -8.66
N VAL A 174 -22.11 5.53 -8.94
CA VAL A 174 -22.57 6.32 -10.09
C VAL A 174 -22.06 7.76 -10.05
N GLU A 175 -21.92 8.34 -8.85
CA GLU A 175 -21.50 9.74 -8.65
C GLU A 175 -19.98 9.92 -8.64
N TRP A 176 -19.20 8.83 -8.56
CA TRP A 176 -17.74 8.93 -8.43
C TRP A 176 -17.10 9.62 -9.64
N ARG A 177 -17.64 9.39 -10.84
CA ARG A 177 -17.03 9.82 -12.10
C ARG A 177 -17.00 11.35 -12.21
N ASP A 178 -18.06 12.03 -11.79
CA ASP A 178 -18.16 13.48 -11.87
C ASP A 178 -17.20 14.15 -10.88
N TRP A 179 -17.18 13.68 -9.63
CA TRP A 179 -16.21 14.15 -8.63
C TRP A 179 -14.77 13.92 -9.09
N MET A 180 -14.47 12.72 -9.59
CA MET A 180 -13.14 12.37 -10.11
C MET A 180 -12.72 13.23 -11.30
N ARG A 181 -13.66 13.63 -12.17
CA ARG A 181 -13.40 14.50 -13.32
C ARG A 181 -13.16 15.94 -12.90
N ALA A 182 -13.96 16.46 -11.98
CA ALA A 182 -13.84 17.84 -11.50
C ALA A 182 -12.48 18.11 -10.83
N ARG A 183 -11.90 17.10 -10.16
CA ARG A 183 -10.66 17.27 -9.35
C ARG A 183 -9.43 16.56 -9.93
N ARG A 184 -9.36 16.38 -11.25
CA ARG A 184 -8.25 15.63 -11.91
C ARG A 184 -6.86 16.13 -11.49
N GLY A 185 -6.63 17.45 -11.51
CA GLY A 185 -5.34 18.04 -11.16
C GLY A 185 -4.96 17.83 -9.70
N GLU A 186 -5.88 18.14 -8.77
CA GLU A 186 -5.66 17.96 -7.32
C GLU A 186 -5.37 16.50 -6.97
N ARG A 187 -6.16 15.58 -7.53
CA ARG A 187 -5.99 14.15 -7.33
C ARG A 187 -4.64 13.68 -7.85
N TYR A 188 -4.23 14.14 -9.03
CA TYR A 188 -2.93 13.77 -9.58
C TYR A 188 -1.78 14.25 -8.70
N GLN A 189 -1.85 15.47 -8.16
CA GLN A 189 -0.86 15.98 -7.22
C GLN A 189 -0.79 15.13 -5.93
N LEU A 190 -1.95 14.74 -5.37
CA LEU A 190 -2.01 13.82 -4.23
C LEU A 190 -1.29 12.51 -4.55
N GLY A 191 -1.59 11.90 -5.70
CA GLY A 191 -0.98 10.65 -6.12
C GLY A 191 0.53 10.80 -6.37
N LEU A 192 0.98 11.90 -6.97
CA LEU A 192 2.40 12.18 -7.21
C LEU A 192 3.18 12.29 -5.89
N VAL A 193 2.64 13.03 -4.90
CA VAL A 193 3.25 13.13 -3.56
C VAL A 193 3.32 11.75 -2.91
N ALA A 194 2.25 10.96 -2.98
CA ALA A 194 2.25 9.60 -2.45
C ALA A 194 3.30 8.70 -3.16
N ALA A 195 3.40 8.79 -4.48
CA ALA A 195 4.39 8.04 -5.27
C ALA A 195 5.83 8.42 -4.88
N LEU A 196 6.11 9.71 -4.67
CA LEU A 196 7.42 10.19 -4.20
C LEU A 196 7.75 9.69 -2.79
N LEU A 197 6.77 9.64 -1.88
CA LEU A 197 6.96 9.07 -0.55
C LEU A 197 7.33 7.58 -0.61
N PHE A 198 6.83 6.83 -1.58
CA PHE A 198 7.22 5.42 -1.77
C PHE A 198 8.65 5.24 -2.29
N VAL A 199 9.21 6.23 -3.00
CA VAL A 199 10.59 6.17 -3.51
C VAL A 199 11.60 6.34 -2.38
N VAL A 200 11.29 7.19 -1.40
CA VAL A 200 12.22 7.51 -0.31
C VAL A 200 12.20 6.39 0.75
N PRO A 201 13.34 5.74 1.05
CA PRO A 201 13.44 4.77 2.15
C PRO A 201 12.95 5.38 3.47
N VAL A 202 12.37 4.57 4.37
CA VAL A 202 11.71 5.01 5.62
C VAL A 202 10.40 5.77 5.39
N ALA A 203 10.38 6.78 4.51
CA ALA A 203 9.16 7.50 4.16
C ALA A 203 8.09 6.59 3.54
N ASN A 204 8.51 5.52 2.85
CA ASN A 204 7.59 4.53 2.29
C ASN A 204 6.69 3.86 3.33
N LEU A 205 7.11 3.79 4.61
CA LEU A 205 6.35 3.17 5.69
C LEU A 205 5.17 4.08 6.09
N LEU A 206 5.37 5.38 5.94
CA LEU A 206 4.36 6.40 6.23
C LEU A 206 3.51 6.73 5.01
N ALA A 207 3.98 6.43 3.79
CA ALA A 207 3.30 6.77 2.54
C ALA A 207 1.83 6.30 2.48
N PRO A 208 1.47 5.07 2.92
CA PRO A 208 0.07 4.64 2.94
C PRO A 208 -0.78 5.46 3.93
N ILE A 209 -0.21 5.79 5.09
CA ILE A 209 -0.88 6.53 6.16
C ILE A 209 -1.13 7.98 5.73
N LEU A 210 -0.07 8.63 5.26
CA LEU A 210 -0.11 10.00 4.76
C LEU A 210 -0.99 10.09 3.51
N GLY A 211 -0.89 9.13 2.59
CA GLY A 211 -1.72 9.08 1.39
C GLY A 211 -3.21 9.00 1.72
N ALA A 212 -3.61 8.10 2.62
CA ALA A 212 -5.00 7.99 3.07
C ALA A 212 -5.47 9.27 3.78
N ALA A 213 -4.68 9.80 4.72
CA ALA A 213 -5.04 11.01 5.46
C ALA A 213 -5.16 12.25 4.56
N MET A 214 -4.23 12.42 3.63
CA MET A 214 -4.26 13.51 2.65
C MET A 214 -5.47 13.38 1.71
N ALA A 215 -5.81 12.16 1.29
CA ALA A 215 -6.99 11.91 0.47
C ALA A 215 -8.26 12.33 1.20
N THR A 216 -8.39 11.98 2.49
CA THR A 216 -9.53 12.40 3.33
C THR A 216 -9.62 13.91 3.46
N HIS A 217 -8.50 14.60 3.73
CA HIS A 217 -8.46 16.06 3.82
C HIS A 217 -8.71 16.78 2.50
N MET A 218 -8.41 16.13 1.36
CA MET A 218 -8.71 16.69 0.04
C MET A 218 -10.17 16.51 -0.33
N PHE A 219 -10.79 15.44 0.16
CA PHE A 219 -12.18 15.12 -0.13
C PHE A 219 -13.17 16.08 0.55
N HIS A 220 -12.88 16.46 1.81
CA HIS A 220 -13.68 17.38 2.63
C HIS A 220 -13.10 18.79 2.67
#